data_AF-A0A7W6FTN4-F1
#
_entry.id   AF-A0A7W6FTN4-F1
#
_cell.length_a   1.000
_cell.length_b   1.000
_cell.length_c   1.000
_cell.angle_alpha   90.00
_cell.angle_beta   90.00
_cell.angle_gamma   90.00
#
_symmetry.space_group_name_H-M   'P 1'
#
loop_
_entity.id
_entity.type
_entity.pdbx_description
1 polymer ?
#
loop_
_entity_poly.entity_id
_entity_poly.type
_entity_poly.pdbx_seq_one_letter_code
_entity_poly.pdbx_strand_id
1 'polypeptide(L)'
;MKRIPTTFALSTWAGFLAVTGANEILHLNGHAALGGFALEPSVGTGPVGWGVALLCIGTAALLAVGLIRLHGRDDAEIGQGELLSFAGIGVCSAMVIAATLFGQPFAAVFDRLDLAFWSLGLSLVALAFDACIFAPDDEDEMDEMAFRRTVAAISASIPRQTDVRRDGDA
;
A
#
# COMPACT_ATOMS: atom_id res chain seq x y z
N MET A 1 -0.50 13.77 9.54
CA MET A 1 0.75 13.27 10.19
C MET A 1 1.30 12.11 9.36
N LYS A 2 2.60 11.78 9.44
CA LYS A 2 3.19 10.70 8.63
C LYS A 2 2.91 9.32 9.26
N ARG A 3 2.48 8.35 8.47
CA ARG A 3 2.23 6.94 8.86
C ARG A 3 3.53 6.16 8.96
N ILE A 4 4.31 6.46 10.01
CA ILE A 4 5.69 5.96 10.19
C ILE A 4 5.75 4.41 10.21
N PRO A 5 4.90 3.70 10.97
CA PRO A 5 4.94 2.24 11.05
C PRO A 5 4.66 1.55 9.71
N THR A 6 3.58 1.93 9.03
CA THR A 6 3.24 1.36 7.71
C THR A 6 4.31 1.69 6.67
N THR A 7 4.81 2.92 6.67
CA THR A 7 5.87 3.34 5.75
C THR A 7 7.14 2.49 5.93
N PHE A 8 7.54 2.27 7.18
CA PHE A 8 8.69 1.45 7.50
C PHE A 8 8.50 0.00 7.04
N ALA A 9 7.34 -0.61 7.35
CA ALA A 9 7.03 -1.97 6.95
C ALA A 9 7.07 -2.15 5.42
N LEU A 10 6.37 -1.27 4.67
CA LEU A 10 6.33 -1.33 3.21
C LEU A 10 7.70 -1.11 2.58
N SER A 11 8.50 -0.18 3.12
CA SER A 11 9.85 0.09 2.61
C SER A 11 10.79 -1.09 2.80
N THR A 12 10.65 -1.80 3.93
CA THR A 12 11.44 -3.00 4.23
C THR A 12 11.10 -4.13 3.27
N TRP A 13 9.81 -4.38 3.02
CA TRP A 13 9.36 -5.37 2.03
C TRP A 13 9.81 -5.02 0.62
N ALA A 14 9.68 -3.74 0.22
CA ALA A 14 10.12 -3.30 -1.09
C ALA A 14 11.63 -3.50 -1.29
N GLY A 15 12.44 -3.17 -0.28
CA GLY A 15 13.89 -3.38 -0.29
C GLY A 15 14.27 -4.85 -0.40
N PHE A 16 13.67 -5.71 0.44
CA PHE A 16 13.89 -7.15 0.40
C PHE A 16 13.60 -7.73 -0.99
N LEU A 17 12.40 -7.47 -1.52
CA LEU A 17 11.98 -7.99 -2.82
C LEU A 17 12.82 -7.43 -3.99
N ALA A 18 13.23 -6.16 -3.92
CA ALA A 18 14.10 -5.58 -4.94
C ALA A 18 15.47 -6.27 -4.99
N VAL A 19 16.07 -6.55 -3.83
CA VAL A 19 17.36 -7.24 -3.73
C VAL A 19 17.24 -8.68 -4.23
N THR A 20 16.23 -9.43 -3.77
CA THR A 20 16.00 -10.81 -4.24
C THR A 20 15.78 -10.85 -5.75
N GLY A 21 14.95 -9.96 -6.29
CA GLY A 21 14.69 -9.90 -7.72
C GLY A 21 15.93 -9.54 -8.54
N ALA A 22 16.73 -8.59 -8.06
CA ALA A 22 18.01 -8.24 -8.70
C ALA A 22 19.02 -9.40 -8.63
N ASN A 23 19.09 -10.12 -7.51
CA ASN A 23 19.92 -11.31 -7.35
C ASN A 23 19.58 -12.37 -8.39
N GLU A 24 18.29 -12.66 -8.59
CA GLU A 24 17.84 -13.61 -9.62
C GLU A 24 18.15 -13.12 -11.04
N ILE A 25 17.97 -11.84 -11.34
CA ILE A 25 18.37 -11.29 -12.65
C ILE A 25 19.86 -11.52 -12.90
N LEU A 26 20.72 -11.28 -11.91
CA LEU A 26 22.16 -11.47 -12.06
C LEU A 26 22.49 -12.96 -12.33
N HIS A 27 21.89 -13.89 -11.59
CA HIS A 27 22.05 -15.33 -11.83
C HIS A 27 21.58 -15.76 -13.23
N LEU A 28 20.44 -15.25 -13.68
CA LEU A 28 19.91 -15.53 -15.02
C LEU A 28 20.82 -14.98 -16.13
N ASN A 29 21.62 -13.95 -15.84
CA ASN A 29 22.66 -13.42 -16.73
C ASN A 29 24.03 -14.11 -16.52
N GLY A 30 24.09 -15.23 -15.79
CA GLY A 30 25.31 -16.02 -15.59
C GLY A 30 26.31 -15.40 -14.61
N HIS A 31 25.90 -14.42 -13.80
CA HIS A 31 26.75 -13.82 -12.79
C HIS A 31 26.59 -14.59 -11.48
N ALA A 32 27.70 -15.01 -10.88
CA ALA A 32 27.72 -15.66 -9.56
C ALA A 32 28.25 -14.74 -8.44
N ALA A 33 28.78 -13.57 -8.81
CA ALA A 33 29.33 -12.58 -7.89
C ALA A 33 29.17 -11.17 -8.45
N LEU A 34 29.02 -10.19 -7.55
CA LEU A 34 29.00 -8.76 -7.88
C LEU A 34 30.03 -8.03 -7.02
N GLY A 35 30.97 -7.32 -7.64
CA GLY A 35 32.00 -6.57 -6.90
C GLY A 35 32.92 -7.44 -6.01
N GLY A 36 33.09 -8.72 -6.34
CA GLY A 36 33.91 -9.67 -5.56
C GLY A 36 33.15 -10.39 -4.43
N PHE A 37 31.87 -10.06 -4.20
CA PHE A 37 31.02 -10.75 -3.23
C PHE A 37 30.15 -11.80 -3.93
N ALA A 38 30.09 -13.00 -3.37
CA ALA A 38 29.24 -14.07 -3.88
C ALA A 38 27.76 -13.68 -3.73
N LEU A 39 26.98 -13.96 -4.77
CA LEU A 39 25.52 -13.78 -4.76
C LEU A 39 24.86 -14.87 -3.93
N GLU A 40 23.68 -14.58 -3.37
CA GLU A 40 22.86 -15.58 -2.69
C GLU A 40 22.47 -16.69 -3.67
N PRO A 41 22.32 -17.96 -3.25
CA PRO A 41 21.98 -19.06 -4.15
C PRO A 41 20.72 -18.76 -4.97
N SER A 42 20.76 -19.07 -6.27
CA SER A 42 19.59 -18.85 -7.12
C SER A 42 18.40 -19.70 -6.67
N VAL A 43 17.23 -19.07 -6.65
CA VAL A 43 15.94 -19.64 -6.31
C VAL A 43 15.46 -20.64 -7.39
N GLY A 44 15.96 -20.53 -8.63
CA GLY A 44 15.67 -21.51 -9.68
C GLY A 44 16.27 -21.17 -11.04
N THR A 45 16.37 -22.17 -11.92
CA THR A 45 16.95 -21.99 -13.26
C THR A 45 15.90 -21.70 -14.32
N GLY A 46 16.26 -20.88 -15.31
CA GLY A 46 15.46 -20.69 -16.52
C GLY A 46 14.14 -19.94 -16.28
N PRO A 47 12.99 -20.41 -16.81
CA PRO A 47 11.72 -19.69 -16.72
C PRO A 47 11.23 -19.42 -15.29
N VAL A 48 11.56 -20.32 -14.36
CA VAL A 48 11.16 -20.22 -12.95
C VAL A 48 11.87 -19.04 -12.28
N GLY A 49 13.18 -18.91 -12.48
CA GLY A 49 13.96 -17.77 -11.97
C GLY A 49 13.45 -16.44 -12.54
N TRP A 50 13.13 -16.38 -13.83
CA TRP A 50 12.51 -15.19 -14.44
C TRP A 50 11.17 -14.84 -13.82
N GLY A 51 10.32 -15.84 -13.56
CA GLY A 51 9.03 -15.65 -12.90
C GLY A 51 9.19 -15.07 -11.49
N VAL A 52 10.11 -15.62 -10.70
CA VAL A 52 10.41 -15.12 -9.35
C VAL A 52 10.98 -13.70 -9.40
N ALA A 53 11.93 -13.43 -10.31
CA ALA A 53 12.53 -12.12 -10.47
C ALA A 53 11.48 -11.04 -10.82
N LEU A 54 10.61 -11.33 -11.80
CA LEU A 54 9.53 -10.43 -12.21
C LEU A 54 8.52 -10.22 -11.09
N LEU A 55 8.16 -11.29 -10.36
CA LEU A 55 7.25 -11.18 -9.23
C LEU A 55 7.84 -10.27 -8.14
N CYS A 56 9.09 -10.51 -7.74
CA CYS A 56 9.73 -9.73 -6.68
C CYS A 56 9.90 -8.25 -7.07
N ILE A 57 10.42 -7.96 -8.27
CA ILE A 57 10.60 -6.59 -8.75
C ILE A 57 9.25 -5.89 -8.95
N GLY A 58 8.28 -6.60 -9.53
CA GLY A 58 6.94 -6.07 -9.73
C GLY A 58 6.25 -5.71 -8.42
N THR A 59 6.32 -6.59 -7.42
CA THR A 59 5.77 -6.32 -6.09
C THR A 59 6.54 -5.22 -5.37
N ALA A 60 7.88 -5.17 -5.48
CA ALA A 60 8.68 -4.07 -4.93
C ALA A 60 8.30 -2.72 -5.54
N ALA A 61 8.14 -2.65 -6.87
CA ALA A 61 7.69 -1.44 -7.57
C ALA A 61 6.28 -1.04 -7.14
N LEU A 62 5.37 -2.01 -7.00
CA LEU A 62 4.01 -1.77 -6.54
C LEU A 62 3.98 -1.19 -5.13
N LEU A 63 4.78 -1.74 -4.20
CA LEU A 63 4.92 -1.20 -2.83
C LEU A 63 5.55 0.18 -2.83
N ALA A 64 6.56 0.44 -3.68
CA ALA A 64 7.18 1.74 -3.81
C ALA A 64 6.21 2.80 -4.34
N VAL A 65 5.38 2.46 -5.34
CA VAL A 65 4.32 3.34 -5.84
C VAL A 65 3.25 3.57 -4.77
N GLY A 66 2.87 2.53 -4.03
CA GLY A 66 1.97 2.63 -2.88
C GLY A 66 2.49 3.63 -1.84
N LEU A 67 3.77 3.53 -1.48
CA LEU A 67 4.46 4.45 -0.58
C LEU A 67 4.46 5.90 -1.08
N ILE A 68 4.74 6.11 -2.37
CA ILE A 68 4.73 7.46 -2.97
C ILE A 68 3.33 8.07 -2.84
N ARG A 69 2.28 7.29 -3.15
CA ARG A 69 0.89 7.77 -3.09
C ARG A 69 0.35 7.93 -1.67
N LEU A 70 0.81 7.11 -0.72
CA LEU A 70 0.52 7.27 0.72
C LEU A 70 1.05 8.58 1.30
N HIS A 71 2.10 9.14 0.68
CA HIS A 71 2.64 10.46 1.02
C HIS A 71 2.15 11.56 0.06
N GLY A 72 1.13 11.25 -0.75
CA GLY A 72 0.45 12.19 -1.63
C GLY A 72 -0.23 13.32 -0.85
N ARG A 73 -0.68 14.32 -1.60
CA ARG A 73 -1.22 15.55 -1.01
C ARG A 73 -2.74 15.50 -0.85
N ASP A 74 -3.40 14.68 -1.67
CA ASP A 74 -4.85 14.57 -1.76
C ASP A 74 -5.34 13.24 -1.18
N ASP A 75 -6.51 13.24 -0.52
CA ASP A 75 -7.07 12.02 0.11
C ASP A 75 -7.34 10.89 -0.88
N ALA A 76 -7.66 11.23 -2.13
CA ALA A 76 -7.82 10.25 -3.21
C ALA A 76 -6.49 9.55 -3.56
N GLU A 77 -5.36 10.25 -3.51
CA GLU A 77 -4.03 9.66 -3.71
C GLU A 77 -3.67 8.76 -2.54
N ILE A 78 -3.95 9.21 -1.31
CA ILE A 78 -3.69 8.45 -0.09
C ILE A 78 -4.48 7.13 -0.10
N GLY A 79 -5.78 7.17 -0.42
CA GLY A 79 -6.61 5.95 -0.52
C GLY A 79 -6.14 4.98 -1.61
N GLN A 80 -5.64 5.48 -2.74
CA GLN A 80 -5.01 4.63 -3.76
C GLN A 80 -3.69 4.03 -3.25
N GLY A 81 -2.90 4.80 -2.51
CA GLY A 81 -1.67 4.33 -1.87
C GLY A 81 -1.91 3.21 -0.86
N GLU A 82 -2.97 3.33 -0.05
CA GLU A 82 -3.42 2.28 0.88
C GLU A 82 -3.80 1.01 0.12
N LEU A 83 -4.64 1.12 -0.92
CA LEU A 83 -5.09 -0.02 -1.71
C LEU A 83 -3.92 -0.76 -2.37
N LEU A 84 -2.97 -0.02 -2.94
CA LEU A 84 -1.73 -0.60 -3.47
C LEU A 84 -0.89 -1.26 -2.38
N SER A 85 -0.81 -0.67 -1.20
CA SER A 85 -0.06 -1.23 -0.08
C SER A 85 -0.67 -2.54 0.42
N PHE A 86 -2.00 -2.59 0.54
CA PHE A 86 -2.72 -3.84 0.86
C PHE A 86 -2.52 -4.89 -0.22
N ALA A 87 -2.59 -4.51 -1.50
CA ALA A 87 -2.33 -5.43 -2.60
C ALA A 87 -0.89 -5.99 -2.54
N GLY A 88 0.10 -5.14 -2.30
CA GLY A 88 1.50 -5.55 -2.18
C GLY A 88 1.74 -6.49 -1.00
N ILE A 89 1.18 -6.18 0.18
CA ILE A 89 1.24 -7.07 1.35
C ILE A 89 0.48 -8.38 1.08
N GLY A 90 -0.63 -8.34 0.35
CA GLY A 90 -1.36 -9.53 -0.09
C GLY A 90 -0.49 -10.43 -0.97
N VAL A 91 0.27 -9.87 -1.91
CA VAL A 91 1.22 -10.65 -2.72
C VAL A 91 2.36 -11.23 -1.86
N CYS A 92 2.94 -10.44 -0.94
CA CYS A 92 3.94 -10.93 0.00
C CYS A 92 3.41 -12.11 0.83
N SER A 93 2.16 -11.99 1.32
CA SER A 93 1.48 -13.03 2.09
C SER A 93 1.26 -14.29 1.26
N ALA A 94 0.80 -14.13 0.02
CA ALA A 94 0.63 -15.25 -0.91
C ALA A 94 1.94 -15.97 -1.21
N MET A 95 3.06 -15.24 -1.34
CA MET A 95 4.39 -15.83 -1.54
C MET A 95 4.84 -16.64 -0.31
N VAL A 96 4.66 -16.12 0.89
CA VAL A 96 5.00 -16.84 2.13
C VAL A 96 4.14 -18.10 2.30
N ILE A 97 2.83 -18.02 2.03
CA ILE A 97 1.93 -19.18 2.05
C ILE A 97 2.30 -20.19 0.94
N ALA A 98 2.64 -19.72 -0.25
CA ALA A 98 3.06 -20.61 -1.34
C ALA A 98 4.36 -21.35 -0.97
N ALA A 99 5.30 -20.65 -0.32
CA ALA A 99 6.53 -21.23 0.18
C ALA A 99 6.29 -22.32 1.25
N THR A 100 5.30 -22.16 2.12
CA THR A 100 4.97 -23.20 3.12
C THR A 100 4.24 -24.39 2.53
N LEU A 101 3.31 -24.16 1.61
CA LEU A 101 2.46 -25.23 1.06
C LEU A 101 3.14 -26.03 -0.04
N PHE A 102 3.94 -25.37 -0.89
CA PHE A 102 4.50 -25.97 -2.10
C PHE A 102 6.03 -26.10 -2.07
N GLY A 103 6.72 -25.44 -1.14
CA GLY A 103 8.17 -25.52 -0.99
C GLY A 103 8.93 -24.76 -2.10
N GLN A 104 9.94 -25.40 -2.68
CA GLN A 104 10.72 -24.81 -3.78
C GLN A 104 9.84 -24.57 -5.02
N PRO A 105 9.98 -23.45 -5.75
CA PRO A 105 11.05 -22.43 -5.65
C PRO A 105 10.76 -21.35 -4.59
N PHE A 106 9.52 -21.18 -4.14
CA PHE A 106 9.14 -20.05 -3.27
C PHE A 106 9.84 -20.08 -1.90
N ALA A 107 10.14 -21.28 -1.37
CA ALA A 107 10.90 -21.41 -0.13
C ALA A 107 12.35 -20.91 -0.25
N ALA A 108 12.98 -20.93 -1.43
CA ALA A 108 14.34 -20.37 -1.59
C ALA A 108 14.36 -18.84 -1.63
N VAL A 109 13.21 -18.18 -1.83
CA VAL A 109 13.12 -16.71 -1.71
C VAL A 109 13.37 -16.26 -0.27
N PHE A 110 13.02 -17.09 0.72
CA PHE A 110 13.10 -16.76 2.13
C PHE A 110 14.13 -17.65 2.83
N ASP A 111 15.27 -17.09 3.22
CA ASP A 111 16.29 -17.80 4.01
C ASP A 111 15.72 -18.33 5.34
N ARG A 112 14.75 -17.60 5.90
CA ARG A 112 14.05 -17.94 7.15
C ARG A 112 12.55 -17.68 7.04
N LEU A 113 11.79 -18.74 6.73
CA LEU A 113 10.33 -18.68 6.63
C LEU A 113 9.65 -18.28 7.94
N ASP A 114 10.21 -18.65 9.09
CA ASP A 114 9.72 -18.23 10.40
C ASP A 114 9.75 -16.71 10.56
N LEU A 115 10.85 -16.07 10.15
CA LEU A 115 10.98 -14.61 10.16
C LEU A 115 10.03 -13.94 9.16
N ALA A 116 9.75 -14.58 8.01
CA ALA A 116 8.80 -14.07 7.03
C ALA A 116 7.36 -14.03 7.57
N PHE A 117 6.95 -15.02 8.37
CA PHE A 117 5.66 -14.95 9.07
C PHE A 117 5.62 -13.87 10.12
N TRP A 118 6.69 -13.71 10.89
CA TRP A 118 6.78 -12.64 11.89
C TRP A 118 6.75 -11.26 11.24
N SER A 119 7.45 -11.06 10.12
CA SER A 119 7.44 -9.78 9.40
C SER A 119 6.07 -9.47 8.79
N LEU A 120 5.33 -10.47 8.28
CA LEU A 120 3.93 -10.30 7.88
C LEU A 120 3.05 -9.89 9.05
N GLY A 121 3.17 -10.59 10.19
CA GLY A 121 2.43 -10.25 11.41
C GLY A 121 2.70 -8.82 11.87
N LEU A 122 3.97 -8.41 11.91
CA LEU A 122 4.36 -7.04 12.27
C LEU A 122 3.85 -6.00 11.26
N SER A 123 3.80 -6.35 9.97
CA SER A 123 3.26 -5.47 8.92
C SER A 123 1.75 -5.26 9.09
N LEU A 124 1.00 -6.31 9.44
CA LEU A 124 -0.42 -6.23 9.76
C LEU A 124 -0.68 -5.42 11.03
N VAL A 125 0.15 -5.58 12.06
CA VAL A 125 0.06 -4.77 13.29
C VAL A 125 0.35 -3.30 12.99
N ALA A 126 1.36 -3.00 12.17
CA ALA A 126 1.66 -1.63 11.76
C ALA A 126 0.49 -0.99 10.99
N LEU A 127 -0.13 -1.74 10.08
CA LEU A 127 -1.33 -1.30 9.35
C LEU A 127 -2.51 -1.06 10.29
N ALA A 128 -2.79 -1.99 11.21
CA ALA A 128 -3.89 -1.87 12.16
C ALA A 128 -3.68 -0.67 13.10
N PHE A 129 -2.44 -0.46 13.55
CA PHE A 129 -2.09 0.68 14.39
C PHE A 129 -2.30 2.02 13.67
N ASP A 130 -1.82 2.14 12.43
CA ASP A 130 -2.05 3.35 11.63
C ASP A 130 -3.55 3.51 11.31
N ALA A 131 -4.29 2.44 11.03
CA ALA A 131 -5.73 2.50 10.84
C ALA A 131 -6.49 2.96 12.09
N CYS A 132 -6.05 2.57 13.30
CA CYS A 132 -6.66 3.04 14.55
C CYS A 132 -6.34 4.51 14.85
N ILE A 133 -5.16 5.01 14.48
CA ILE A 133 -4.75 6.40 14.75
C ILE A 133 -5.31 7.37 13.72
N PHE A 134 -5.42 6.92 12.47
CA PHE A 134 -5.89 7.70 11.34
C PHE A 134 -7.27 7.28 10.87
N ALA A 135 -8.02 6.56 11.71
CA ALA A 135 -9.42 6.28 11.46
C ALA A 135 -10.11 7.63 11.22
N PRO A 136 -10.87 7.81 10.13
CA PRO A 136 -11.75 8.95 10.03
C PRO A 136 -12.66 8.91 11.27
N ASP A 137 -12.64 9.97 12.08
CA ASP A 137 -13.65 10.12 13.13
C ASP A 137 -15.00 10.20 12.40
N ASP A 138 -15.72 9.08 12.33
CA ASP A 138 -17.03 8.98 11.70
C ASP A 138 -18.04 9.98 12.32
N GLU A 139 -17.75 10.51 13.50
CA GLU A 139 -18.51 11.58 14.14
C GLU A 139 -18.43 12.90 13.34
N ASP A 140 -17.29 13.25 12.75
CA ASP A 140 -17.13 14.52 12.02
C ASP A 140 -17.82 14.50 10.64
N GLU A 141 -17.83 13.37 9.93
CA GLU A 141 -18.53 13.26 8.64
C GLU A 141 -20.06 13.19 8.79
N MET A 142 -20.56 12.48 9.80
CA MET A 142 -21.99 12.50 10.11
C MET A 142 -22.45 13.87 10.59
N ASP A 143 -21.66 14.56 11.41
CA ASP A 143 -21.96 15.91 11.87
C ASP A 143 -21.86 16.94 10.75
N GLU A 144 -20.93 16.79 9.80
CA GLU A 144 -20.85 17.68 8.65
C GLU A 144 -22.02 17.46 7.68
N MET A 145 -22.46 16.22 7.44
CA MET A 145 -23.68 15.96 6.66
C MET A 145 -24.94 16.46 7.37
N ALA A 146 -25.02 16.31 8.69
CA ALA A 146 -26.10 16.84 9.51
C ALA A 146 -26.11 18.38 9.49
N PHE A 147 -24.94 19.01 9.60
CA PHE A 147 -24.76 20.45 9.53
C PHE A 147 -25.16 20.99 8.15
N ARG A 148 -24.70 20.38 7.06
CA ARG A 148 -25.08 20.77 5.68
C ARG A 148 -26.59 20.63 5.44
N ARG A 149 -27.23 19.56 5.94
CA ARG A 149 -28.70 19.42 5.90
C ARG A 149 -29.40 20.52 6.68
N THR A 150 -28.89 20.84 7.87
CA THR A 150 -29.49 21.89 8.73
C THR A 150 -29.35 23.26 8.09
N VAL A 151 -28.18 23.58 7.51
CA VAL A 151 -27.95 24.83 6.77
C VAL A 151 -28.84 24.92 5.53
N ALA A 152 -29.01 23.83 4.77
CA ALA A 152 -29.91 23.79 3.62
C ALA A 152 -31.40 23.97 4.02
N ALA A 153 -31.82 23.38 5.14
CA ALA A 153 -33.15 23.57 5.68
C ALA A 153 -33.38 25.03 6.14
N ILE A 154 -32.38 25.63 6.79
CA ILE A 154 -32.41 27.04 7.19
C ILE A 154 -32.49 27.94 5.94
N SER A 155 -31.64 27.72 4.93
CA SER A 155 -31.67 28.53 3.71
C SER A 155 -33.00 28.41 2.95
N ALA A 156 -33.64 27.23 2.99
CA ALA A 156 -34.96 27.01 2.41
C ALA A 156 -36.09 27.63 3.23
N SER A 157 -35.90 27.80 4.54
CA SER A 157 -36.88 28.41 5.46
C SER A 157 -36.87 29.93 5.46
N ILE A 158 -35.83 30.58 4.89
CA ILE A 158 -35.79 32.03 4.71
C ILE A 158 -36.74 32.37 3.55
N PRO A 159 -37.89 33.02 3.81
CA PRO A 159 -38.78 33.43 2.73
C PRO A 159 -38.03 34.47 1.89
N ARG A 160 -37.90 34.20 0.58
CA ARG A 160 -37.52 35.24 -0.38
C ARG A 160 -38.58 36.33 -0.27
N GLN A 161 -38.25 37.43 0.40
CA GLN A 161 -39.02 38.65 0.28
C GLN A 161 -38.92 39.07 -1.18
N THR A 162 -39.94 38.74 -1.96
CA THR A 162 -40.20 39.38 -3.24
C THR A 162 -40.38 40.85 -2.92
N ASP A 163 -39.45 41.68 -3.38
CA ASP A 163 -39.47 43.12 -3.17
C ASP A 163 -40.62 43.72 -3.99
N VAL A 164 -41.84 43.62 -3.47
CA VAL A 164 -43.05 44.23 -4.03
C VAL A 164 -43.05 45.70 -3.60
N ARG A 165 -42.11 46.48 -4.12
CA ARG A 165 -42.10 47.94 -3.92
C ARG A 165 -41.55 48.71 -5.11
N ARG A 166 -42.04 48.44 -6.32
CA ARG A 166 -42.06 49.44 -7.40
C ARG A 166 -42.88 48.97 -8.62
N ASP A 167 -44.20 49.05 -8.54
CA ASP A 167 -45.08 49.15 -9.72
C ASP A 167 -46.41 49.75 -9.25
N GLY A 168 -46.43 51.08 -9.19
CA GLY A 168 -47.54 51.85 -8.69
C GLY A 168 -47.20 53.33 -8.72
N ASP A 169 -46.84 53.81 -9.91
CA ASP A 169 -46.90 55.22 -10.31
C ASP A 169 -46.71 55.28 -11.84
N ALA A 170 -47.82 55.18 -12.57
CA ALA A 170 -47.98 55.62 -13.95
C ALA A 170 -49.44 56.00 -14.19
#